data_AF-A0AA40KBA8-F1
#
_entry.id   AF-A0AA40KBA8-F1
#
_cell.length_a   1.000
_cell.length_b   1.000
_cell.length_c   1.000
_cell.angle_alpha   90.00
_cell.angle_beta   90.00
_cell.angle_gamma   90.00
#
_symmetry.space_group_name_H-M   'P 1'
#
loop_
_entity.id
_entity.type
_entity.pdbx_description
1 polymer ?
#
loop_
_entity_poly.entity_id
_entity_poly.type
_entity_poly.pdbx_seq_one_letter_code
_entity_poly.pdbx_strand_id
1 'polypeptide(L)'
;IPEYAILSHTWGPDSEEVTLQDLVDGSSKGKIGYDKIRFCADQAQRHGLRHFWIDTCCIDKTNNAELAEAINSMFSWYRNAARCYVYLSDVSIAGYGQGGQPSSQPWESDFRASRWFTRGWTLQELLAPKSVQFFAQDGILLGDKTSLLQQIHEITGIAIPALCGDPLSCFEVEERFKWAENRQTTREEDWAYSLLGIFSVFIPPIYGEGKTNAVRRLRKEI
;
A
#
# COMPACT_ATOMS: atom_id res chain seq x y z
N ILE A 1 18.78 4.77 -9.55
CA ILE A 1 18.17 4.03 -8.42
C ILE A 1 18.43 2.54 -8.68
N PRO A 2 19.02 1.78 -7.74
CA PRO A 2 19.23 0.33 -7.90
C PRO A 2 17.87 -0.40 -7.98
N GLU A 3 17.87 -1.67 -8.39
CA GLU A 3 16.65 -2.49 -8.33
C GLU A 3 16.28 -2.82 -6.87
N TYR A 4 14.98 -2.73 -6.53
CA TYR A 4 14.48 -2.92 -5.18
C TYR A 4 13.08 -3.54 -5.14
N ALA A 5 12.77 -4.22 -4.03
CA ALA A 5 11.41 -4.58 -3.66
C ALA A 5 10.75 -3.46 -2.84
N ILE A 6 9.43 -3.39 -2.83
CA ILE A 6 8.68 -2.44 -2.00
C ILE A 6 7.61 -3.18 -1.19
N LEU A 7 7.43 -2.79 0.06
CA LEU A 7 6.37 -3.32 0.91
C LEU A 7 5.13 -2.42 0.84
N SER A 8 3.97 -3.05 0.73
CA SER A 8 2.67 -2.45 0.94
C SER A 8 2.01 -3.13 2.13
N HIS A 9 1.59 -2.36 3.12
CA HIS A 9 1.02 -2.90 4.36
C HIS A 9 0.03 -1.93 4.99
N THR A 10 -0.70 -2.42 6.00
CA THR A 10 -1.41 -1.51 6.90
C THR A 10 -0.58 -1.30 8.16
N TRP A 11 -0.55 -0.06 8.66
CA TRP A 11 0.10 0.24 9.93
C TRP A 11 -0.75 -0.32 11.08
N GLY A 12 -0.08 -0.88 12.08
CA GLY A 12 -0.63 -1.17 13.39
C GLY A 12 -0.60 0.09 14.27
N PRO A 13 -0.61 -0.07 15.60
CA PRO A 13 -0.36 1.04 16.52
C PRO A 13 1.01 1.68 16.26
N ASP A 14 1.10 3.01 16.32
CA ASP A 14 2.35 3.74 16.06
C ASP A 14 3.52 3.29 16.94
N SER A 15 3.25 2.84 18.18
CA SER A 15 4.26 2.29 19.10
C SER A 15 4.90 0.99 18.60
N GLU A 16 4.18 0.25 17.76
CA GLU A 16 4.57 -1.05 17.24
C GLU A 16 5.15 -0.99 15.82
N GLU A 17 5.06 0.16 15.15
CA GLU A 17 5.72 0.35 13.86
C GLU A 17 7.20 0.70 14.05
N VAL A 18 8.04 0.14 13.19
CA VAL A 18 9.47 0.43 13.16
C VAL A 18 9.70 1.68 12.33
N THR A 19 10.31 2.70 12.95
CA THR A 19 10.72 3.94 12.30
C THR A 19 12.17 3.89 11.84
N LEU A 20 12.60 4.89 11.06
CA LEU A 20 14.01 5.05 10.70
C LEU A 20 14.88 5.16 11.97
N GLN A 21 14.43 5.91 12.98
CA GLN A 21 15.15 6.09 14.23
C GLN A 21 15.32 4.77 14.99
N ASP A 22 14.31 3.90 14.99
CA ASP A 22 14.41 2.59 15.65
C ASP A 22 15.45 1.66 15.00
N LEU A 23 15.68 1.81 13.69
CA LEU A 23 16.73 1.09 12.98
C LEU A 23 18.11 1.64 13.34
N VAL A 24 18.25 2.97 13.42
CA VAL A 24 19.50 3.64 13.78
C VAL A 24 19.91 3.31 15.23
N ASP A 25 18.95 3.32 16.14
CA ASP A 25 19.19 3.09 17.58
C ASP A 25 19.24 1.60 17.96
N GLY A 26 18.87 0.71 17.02
CA GLY A 26 18.83 -0.74 17.26
C GLY A 26 17.68 -1.21 18.16
N SER A 27 16.67 -0.38 18.40
CA SER A 27 15.48 -0.68 19.23
C SER A 27 14.36 -1.43 18.47
N SER A 28 14.51 -1.63 17.17
CA SER A 28 13.46 -2.17 16.28
C SER A 28 13.00 -3.60 16.58
N LYS A 29 13.88 -4.48 17.09
CA LYS A 29 13.62 -5.93 17.20
C LYS A 29 12.45 -6.33 18.11
N GLY A 30 12.07 -5.46 19.05
CA GLY A 30 10.97 -5.73 19.98
C GLY A 30 9.59 -5.37 19.44
N LYS A 31 9.51 -4.69 18.30
CA LYS A 31 8.27 -4.15 17.74
C LYS A 31 7.62 -5.12 16.75
N ILE A 32 6.29 -5.21 16.75
CA ILE A 32 5.55 -6.06 15.80
C ILE A 32 5.87 -5.70 14.34
N GLY A 33 6.09 -4.42 14.04
CA GLY A 33 6.47 -3.94 12.70
C GLY A 33 7.78 -4.54 12.18
N TYR A 34 8.65 -5.07 13.06
CA TYR A 34 9.89 -5.72 12.65
C TYR A 34 9.64 -7.00 11.85
N ASP A 35 8.57 -7.73 12.14
CA ASP A 35 8.21 -8.93 11.39
C ASP A 35 7.87 -8.61 9.93
N LYS A 36 7.28 -7.43 9.67
CA LYS A 36 7.01 -6.94 8.31
C LYS A 36 8.31 -6.63 7.55
N ILE A 37 9.31 -6.09 8.24
CA ILE A 37 10.65 -5.85 7.68
C ILE A 37 11.31 -7.17 7.32
N ARG A 38 11.32 -8.14 8.25
CA ARG A 38 11.89 -9.47 8.01
C ARG A 38 11.20 -10.17 6.85
N PHE A 39 9.87 -10.14 6.81
CA PHE A 39 9.09 -10.68 5.71
C PHE A 39 9.51 -10.05 4.37
N CYS A 40 9.59 -8.73 4.29
CA CYS A 40 9.98 -8.04 3.05
C CYS A 40 11.41 -8.41 2.62
N ALA A 41 12.34 -8.45 3.57
CA ALA A 41 13.73 -8.85 3.33
C ALA A 41 13.82 -10.29 2.81
N ASP A 42 13.10 -11.23 3.41
CA ASP A 42 13.09 -12.64 3.00
C ASP A 42 12.50 -12.79 1.58
N GLN A 43 11.42 -12.07 1.25
CA GLN A 43 10.84 -12.09 -0.10
C GLN A 43 11.76 -11.43 -1.14
N ALA A 44 12.39 -10.31 -0.79
CA ALA A 44 13.38 -9.64 -1.64
C ALA A 44 14.54 -10.58 -1.96
N GLN A 45 15.10 -11.25 -0.94
CA GLN A 45 16.18 -12.21 -1.09
C GLN A 45 15.81 -13.39 -1.99
N ARG A 46 14.59 -13.96 -1.85
CA ARG A 46 14.09 -15.04 -2.71
C ARG A 46 14.03 -14.66 -4.19
N HIS A 47 13.82 -13.39 -4.49
CA HIS A 47 13.82 -12.85 -5.85
C HIS A 47 15.16 -12.22 -6.27
N GLY A 48 16.23 -12.40 -5.50
CA GLY A 48 17.57 -11.89 -5.82
C GLY A 48 17.73 -10.38 -5.67
N LEU A 49 16.79 -9.70 -5.02
CA LEU A 49 16.82 -8.26 -4.80
C LEU A 49 17.62 -7.94 -3.53
N ARG A 50 18.62 -7.08 -3.67
CA ARG A 50 19.50 -6.67 -2.56
C ARG A 50 18.96 -5.50 -1.74
N HIS A 51 17.99 -4.77 -2.29
CA HIS A 51 17.41 -3.60 -1.66
C HIS A 51 15.90 -3.80 -1.54
N PHE A 52 15.32 -3.28 -0.47
CA PHE A 52 13.89 -3.15 -0.34
C PHE A 52 13.54 -1.83 0.36
N TRP A 53 12.33 -1.36 0.15
CA TRP A 53 11.84 -0.08 0.67
C TRP A 53 10.54 -0.29 1.44
N ILE A 54 10.43 0.38 2.59
CA ILE A 54 9.26 0.35 3.48
C ILE A 54 9.02 1.76 4.01
N ASP A 55 7.80 2.27 3.82
CA ASP A 55 7.42 3.65 4.16
C ASP A 55 7.64 4.03 5.63
N THR A 56 7.49 3.06 6.54
CA THR A 56 7.61 3.30 7.98
C THR A 56 9.04 3.62 8.40
N CYS A 57 10.04 3.01 7.76
CA CYS A 57 11.44 3.10 8.17
C CYS A 57 12.42 3.60 7.10
N CYS A 58 11.96 3.84 5.87
CA CYS A 58 12.76 4.42 4.79
C CYS A 58 12.46 5.91 4.53
N ILE A 59 11.47 6.48 5.20
CA ILE A 59 11.17 7.92 5.18
C ILE A 59 11.53 8.50 6.55
N ASP A 60 12.37 9.53 6.58
CA ASP A 60 12.56 10.33 7.79
C ASP A 60 11.34 11.22 8.03
N LYS A 61 10.42 10.72 8.84
CA LYS A 61 9.20 11.44 9.24
C LYS A 61 9.48 12.61 10.19
N THR A 62 10.71 12.76 10.70
CA THR A 62 11.10 13.89 11.55
C THR A 62 11.54 15.11 10.73
N ASN A 63 11.92 14.88 9.46
CA ASN A 63 12.29 15.90 8.51
C ASN A 63 11.11 16.25 7.61
N ASN A 64 10.48 17.41 7.86
CA ASN A 64 9.31 17.86 7.09
C ASN A 64 9.58 18.05 5.60
N ALA A 65 10.80 18.42 5.20
CA ALA A 65 11.15 18.59 3.80
C ALA A 65 11.21 17.22 3.09
N GLU A 66 11.85 16.24 3.72
CA GLU A 66 11.89 14.87 3.22
C GLU A 66 10.50 14.24 3.20
N LEU A 67 9.69 14.42 4.24
CA LEU A 67 8.32 13.92 4.27
C LEU A 67 7.47 14.50 3.14
N ALA A 68 7.63 15.79 2.85
CA ALA A 68 6.91 16.45 1.75
C ALA A 68 7.35 15.92 0.37
N GLU A 69 8.65 15.70 0.18
CA GLU A 69 9.20 15.05 -1.02
C GLU A 69 8.69 13.62 -1.16
N ALA A 70 8.65 12.87 -0.04
CA ALA A 70 8.19 11.50 0.00
C ALA A 70 6.72 11.37 -0.41
N ILE A 71 5.83 12.20 0.16
CA ILE A 71 4.41 12.24 -0.21
C ILE A 71 4.20 12.43 -1.72
N ASN A 72 4.99 13.30 -2.33
CA ASN A 72 4.94 13.57 -3.77
C ASN A 72 5.62 12.47 -4.62
N SER A 73 6.49 11.66 -4.02
CA SER A 73 7.28 10.62 -4.70
C SER A 73 6.73 9.21 -4.54
N MET A 74 5.86 8.96 -3.55
CA MET A 74 5.29 7.64 -3.22
C MET A 74 4.87 6.85 -4.46
N PHE A 75 4.03 7.44 -5.30
CA PHE A 75 3.54 6.77 -6.50
C PHE A 75 4.67 6.33 -7.44
N SER A 76 5.68 7.18 -7.63
CA SER A 76 6.85 6.87 -8.45
C SER A 76 7.68 5.75 -7.84
N TRP A 77 7.87 5.75 -6.52
CA TRP A 77 8.57 4.68 -5.82
C TRP A 77 7.87 3.33 -5.93
N TYR A 78 6.54 3.29 -5.85
CA TYR A 78 5.77 2.07 -6.10
C TYR A 78 5.81 1.65 -7.57
N ARG A 79 5.69 2.59 -8.51
CA ARG A 79 5.77 2.32 -9.95
C ARG A 79 7.11 1.73 -10.39
N ASN A 80 8.20 2.19 -9.79
CA ASN A 80 9.57 1.81 -10.17
C ASN A 80 10.10 0.58 -9.41
N ALA A 81 9.38 0.08 -8.40
CA ALA A 81 9.76 -1.13 -7.69
C ALA A 81 9.70 -2.35 -8.63
N ALA A 82 10.68 -3.25 -8.52
CA ALA A 82 10.70 -4.49 -9.28
C ALA A 82 9.60 -5.46 -8.83
N ARG A 83 9.32 -5.46 -7.52
CA ARG A 83 8.27 -6.26 -6.89
C ARG A 83 7.61 -5.45 -5.77
N CYS A 84 6.28 -5.43 -5.75
CA CYS A 84 5.50 -4.97 -4.60
C CYS A 84 4.95 -6.18 -3.85
N TYR A 85 5.31 -6.32 -2.58
CA TYR A 85 4.76 -7.33 -1.69
C TYR A 85 3.70 -6.69 -0.81
N VAL A 86 2.47 -7.20 -0.88
CA VAL A 86 1.37 -6.81 0.00
C VAL A 86 1.34 -7.78 1.17
N TYR A 87 1.56 -7.28 2.38
CA TYR A 87 1.48 -8.06 3.61
C TYR A 87 0.16 -7.78 4.34
N LEU A 88 -0.73 -8.78 4.33
CA LEU A 88 -2.06 -8.70 4.94
C LEU A 88 -2.02 -9.27 6.36
N SER A 89 -1.81 -8.39 7.34
CA SER A 89 -1.70 -8.76 8.76
C SER A 89 -3.00 -9.30 9.37
N ASP A 90 -4.13 -9.16 8.68
CA ASP A 90 -5.47 -9.56 9.11
C ASP A 90 -6.05 -10.73 8.31
N VAL A 91 -5.21 -11.43 7.52
CA VAL A 91 -5.58 -12.63 6.78
C VAL A 91 -4.69 -13.78 7.24
N SER A 92 -5.29 -14.92 7.63
CA SER A 92 -4.56 -16.10 8.12
C SER A 92 -5.09 -17.37 7.48
N ILE A 93 -4.20 -18.24 6.98
CA ILE A 93 -4.61 -19.52 6.39
C ILE A 93 -4.77 -20.59 7.47
N ALA A 94 -4.01 -20.50 8.56
CA ALA A 94 -3.99 -21.49 9.64
C ALA A 94 -5.32 -21.62 10.41
N GLY A 95 -6.21 -20.62 10.32
CA GLY A 95 -7.54 -20.65 10.95
C GLY A 95 -8.53 -21.61 10.28
N TYR A 96 -8.25 -22.05 9.06
CA TYR A 96 -9.16 -22.86 8.25
C TYR A 96 -8.76 -24.34 8.32
N GLY A 97 -9.23 -25.04 9.36
CA GLY A 97 -9.08 -26.50 9.46
C GLY A 97 -9.62 -27.22 8.22
N GLN A 98 -9.14 -28.44 7.97
CA GLN A 98 -9.39 -29.28 6.78
C GLN A 98 -10.87 -29.71 6.51
N GLY A 99 -11.86 -28.99 7.02
CA GLY A 99 -13.28 -29.35 6.96
C GLY A 99 -14.17 -28.50 6.03
N GLY A 100 -13.60 -27.58 5.24
CA GLY A 100 -14.35 -26.68 4.37
C GLY A 100 -14.71 -27.28 3.00
N GLN A 101 -15.86 -26.85 2.44
CA GLN A 101 -16.31 -27.16 1.08
C GLN A 101 -15.19 -26.93 0.03
N PRO A 102 -15.00 -27.83 -0.96
CA PRO A 102 -13.88 -27.77 -1.91
C PRO A 102 -13.94 -26.63 -2.93
N SER A 103 -14.94 -25.73 -2.87
CA SER A 103 -15.20 -24.73 -3.92
C SER A 103 -14.77 -23.29 -3.61
N SER A 104 -14.43 -22.97 -2.35
CA SER A 104 -14.00 -21.62 -1.95
C SER A 104 -12.62 -21.66 -1.32
N GLN A 105 -11.70 -20.80 -1.76
CA GLN A 105 -10.41 -20.65 -1.12
C GLN A 105 -10.65 -20.25 0.36
N PRO A 106 -10.09 -20.98 1.34
CA PRO A 106 -10.45 -20.78 2.75
C PRO A 106 -10.23 -19.32 3.21
N TRP A 107 -9.16 -18.69 2.74
CA TRP A 107 -8.78 -17.32 3.08
C TRP A 107 -9.58 -16.22 2.36
N GLU A 108 -10.43 -16.54 1.37
CA GLU A 108 -11.06 -15.53 0.51
C GLU A 108 -11.95 -14.56 1.28
N SER A 109 -12.66 -15.04 2.31
CA SER A 109 -13.49 -14.20 3.17
C SER A 109 -12.66 -13.14 3.89
N ASP A 110 -11.55 -13.54 4.53
CA ASP A 110 -10.66 -12.61 5.23
C ASP A 110 -9.97 -11.66 4.26
N PHE A 111 -9.56 -12.14 3.09
CA PHE A 111 -8.98 -11.31 2.04
C PHE A 111 -9.94 -10.19 1.63
N ARG A 112 -11.21 -10.52 1.36
CA ARG A 112 -12.25 -9.53 1.02
C ARG A 112 -12.53 -8.55 2.16
N ALA A 113 -12.38 -8.98 3.41
CA ALA A 113 -12.58 -8.15 4.60
C ALA A 113 -11.34 -7.36 5.02
N SER A 114 -10.18 -7.57 4.38
CA SER A 114 -8.92 -6.98 4.82
C SER A 114 -8.97 -5.45 4.81
N ARG A 115 -8.47 -4.85 5.90
CA ARG A 115 -8.31 -3.40 6.05
C ARG A 115 -7.38 -2.80 5.00
N TRP A 116 -6.57 -3.61 4.34
CA TRP A 116 -5.69 -3.15 3.26
C TRP A 116 -6.49 -2.51 2.13
N PHE A 117 -7.67 -3.05 1.78
CA PHE A 117 -8.50 -2.49 0.71
C PHE A 117 -9.17 -1.16 1.07
N THR A 118 -9.30 -0.85 2.36
CA THR A 118 -9.92 0.37 2.86
C THR A 118 -8.92 1.42 3.33
N ARG A 119 -7.61 1.16 3.27
CA ARG A 119 -6.58 2.16 3.59
C ARG A 119 -6.38 3.13 2.41
N GLY A 120 -6.22 4.43 2.68
CA GLY A 120 -6.07 5.46 1.64
C GLY A 120 -4.87 5.23 0.72
N TRP A 121 -3.67 5.17 1.32
CA TRP A 121 -2.41 5.03 0.59
C TRP A 121 -2.32 3.77 -0.26
N THR A 122 -2.94 2.67 0.15
CA THR A 122 -2.85 1.39 -0.59
C THR A 122 -3.50 1.44 -1.98
N LEU A 123 -4.29 2.48 -2.31
CA LEU A 123 -4.80 2.68 -3.66
C LEU A 123 -3.68 2.86 -4.69
N GLN A 124 -2.74 3.76 -4.41
CA GLN A 124 -1.59 3.95 -5.29
C GLN A 124 -0.62 2.76 -5.19
N GLU A 125 -0.53 2.10 -4.03
CA GLU A 125 0.32 0.92 -3.86
C GLU A 125 -0.20 -0.29 -4.67
N LEU A 126 -1.49 -0.31 -5.00
CA LEU A 126 -2.11 -1.28 -5.91
C LEU A 126 -1.92 -0.92 -7.39
N LEU A 127 -2.17 0.35 -7.73
CA LEU A 127 -2.25 0.82 -9.11
C LEU A 127 -0.90 1.16 -9.73
N ALA A 128 0.04 1.68 -8.93
CA ALA A 128 1.33 2.14 -9.44
C ALA A 128 2.28 0.99 -9.85
N PRO A 129 2.47 -0.09 -9.06
CA PRO A 129 3.41 -1.13 -9.41
C PRO A 129 2.94 -2.02 -10.57
N LYS A 130 3.93 -2.49 -11.35
CA LYS A 130 3.72 -3.49 -12.41
C LYS A 130 3.48 -4.90 -11.85
N SER A 131 4.10 -5.22 -10.71
CA SER A 131 4.01 -6.53 -10.06
C SER A 131 3.56 -6.35 -8.61
N VAL A 132 2.41 -6.92 -8.24
CA VAL A 132 1.88 -6.91 -6.86
C VAL A 132 1.54 -8.34 -6.46
N GLN A 133 2.11 -8.82 -5.35
CA GLN A 133 1.90 -10.17 -4.80
C GLN A 133 1.33 -10.06 -3.39
N PHE A 134 0.26 -10.79 -3.12
CA PHE A 134 -0.49 -10.74 -1.86
C PHE A 134 -0.10 -11.91 -0.96
N PHE A 135 0.26 -11.59 0.27
CA PHE A 135 0.64 -12.57 1.29
C PHE A 135 -0.21 -12.42 2.53
N ALA A 136 -0.60 -13.55 3.12
CA ALA A 136 -1.21 -13.61 4.43
C ALA A 136 -0.20 -13.30 5.54
N GLN A 137 -0.68 -13.12 6.77
CA GLN A 137 0.12 -12.80 7.94
C GLN A 137 1.20 -13.86 8.23
N ASP A 138 0.94 -15.12 7.90
CA ASP A 138 1.86 -16.26 8.03
C ASP A 138 2.92 -16.32 6.90
N GLY A 139 2.93 -15.34 5.99
CA GLY A 139 3.88 -15.25 4.88
C GLY A 139 3.54 -16.17 3.71
N ILE A 140 2.33 -16.75 3.68
CA ILE A 140 1.89 -17.60 2.58
C ILE A 140 1.34 -16.74 1.43
N LEU A 141 1.77 -17.05 0.21
CA LEU A 141 1.31 -16.39 -1.01
C LEU A 141 -0.16 -16.77 -1.29
N LEU A 142 -1.02 -15.76 -1.37
CA LEU A 142 -2.43 -15.91 -1.75
C LEU A 142 -2.62 -15.84 -3.26
N GLY A 143 -1.85 -14.98 -3.92
CA GLY A 143 -1.89 -14.76 -5.37
C GLY A 143 -1.21 -13.45 -5.76
N ASP A 144 -1.34 -13.09 -7.03
CA ASP A 144 -0.89 -11.80 -7.56
C ASP A 144 -2.07 -10.98 -8.11
N LYS A 145 -1.80 -9.73 -8.49
CA LYS A 145 -2.83 -8.83 -9.05
C LYS A 145 -3.56 -9.41 -10.26
N THR A 146 -2.92 -10.27 -11.04
CA THR A 146 -3.53 -10.90 -12.21
C THR A 146 -4.39 -12.08 -11.79
N SER A 147 -3.91 -12.94 -10.89
CA SER A 147 -4.66 -14.11 -10.43
C SER A 147 -5.87 -13.73 -9.55
N LEU A 148 -5.81 -12.58 -8.88
CA LEU A 148 -6.86 -12.06 -7.99
C LEU A 148 -7.65 -10.89 -8.60
N LEU A 149 -7.53 -10.69 -9.92
CA LEU A 149 -8.06 -9.53 -10.63
C LEU A 149 -9.56 -9.33 -10.39
N GLN A 150 -10.34 -10.40 -10.47
CA GLN A 150 -11.79 -10.35 -10.30
C GLN A 150 -12.17 -9.99 -8.86
N GLN A 151 -11.52 -10.61 -7.87
CA GLN A 151 -11.74 -10.32 -6.46
C GLN A 151 -11.39 -8.86 -6.13
N ILE A 152 -10.25 -8.37 -6.62
CA ILE A 152 -9.82 -6.98 -6.41
C ILE A 152 -10.80 -6.00 -7.05
N HIS A 153 -11.27 -6.28 -8.27
CA HIS A 153 -12.28 -5.46 -8.95
C HIS A 153 -13.58 -5.38 -8.12
N GLU A 154 -14.08 -6.52 -7.66
CA GLU A 154 -15.31 -6.60 -6.85
C GLU A 154 -15.20 -5.86 -5.51
N ILE A 155 -14.04 -5.94 -4.84
CA ILE A 155 -13.82 -5.28 -3.55
C ILE A 155 -13.70 -3.76 -3.73
N THR A 156 -12.97 -3.32 -4.76
CA THR A 156 -12.53 -1.92 -4.87
C THR A 156 -13.34 -1.06 -5.84
N GLY A 157 -14.07 -1.69 -6.76
CA GLY A 157 -14.73 -1.00 -7.88
C GLY A 157 -13.77 -0.43 -8.93
N ILE A 158 -12.46 -0.72 -8.83
CA ILE A 158 -11.47 -0.26 -9.80
C ILE A 158 -11.66 -1.02 -11.11
N ALA A 159 -11.74 -0.30 -12.23
CA ALA A 159 -11.89 -0.91 -13.54
C ALA A 159 -10.76 -1.91 -13.84
N ILE A 160 -11.13 -3.08 -14.39
CA ILE A 160 -10.17 -4.13 -14.77
C ILE A 160 -9.01 -3.58 -15.64
N PRO A 161 -9.27 -2.72 -16.66
CA PRO A 161 -8.18 -2.15 -17.46
C PRO A 161 -7.17 -1.34 -16.62
N ALA A 162 -7.62 -0.62 -15.58
CA ALA A 162 -6.73 0.10 -14.67
C ALA A 162 -5.87 -0.87 -13.84
N LEU A 163 -6.46 -1.97 -13.36
CA LEU A 163 -5.75 -3.02 -12.62
C LEU A 163 -4.71 -3.73 -13.51
N CYS A 164 -5.00 -3.87 -14.81
CA CYS A 164 -4.10 -4.41 -15.83
C CYS A 164 -2.97 -3.44 -16.22
N GLY A 165 -3.02 -2.19 -15.79
CA GLY A 165 -1.94 -1.22 -15.97
C GLY A 165 -2.15 -0.21 -17.11
N ASP A 166 -3.39 -0.06 -17.61
CA ASP A 166 -3.70 1.01 -18.55
C ASP A 166 -3.40 2.39 -17.92
N PRO A 167 -2.97 3.39 -18.73
CA PRO A 167 -2.69 4.72 -18.21
C PRO A 167 -3.89 5.31 -17.45
N LEU A 168 -3.65 5.77 -16.22
CA LEU A 168 -4.72 6.32 -15.37
C LEU A 168 -5.41 7.56 -15.97
N SER A 169 -4.74 8.24 -16.91
CA SER A 169 -5.30 9.34 -17.69
C SER A 169 -6.42 8.93 -18.66
N CYS A 170 -6.58 7.63 -18.94
CA CYS A 170 -7.67 7.10 -19.76
C CYS A 170 -9.00 7.00 -19.00
N PHE A 171 -8.99 7.20 -17.67
CA PHE A 171 -10.17 7.10 -16.81
C PHE A 171 -10.64 8.48 -16.37
N GLU A 172 -11.95 8.63 -16.27
CA GLU A 172 -12.58 9.90 -15.89
C GLU A 172 -12.13 10.33 -14.48
N VAL A 173 -12.07 11.65 -14.27
CA VAL A 173 -11.67 12.22 -12.98
C VAL A 173 -12.55 11.71 -11.84
N GLU A 174 -13.87 11.67 -12.05
CA GLU A 174 -14.81 11.20 -11.04
C GLU A 174 -14.75 9.67 -10.83
N GLU A 175 -14.32 8.90 -11.82
CA GLU A 175 -14.06 7.47 -11.65
C GLU A 175 -12.85 7.24 -10.73
N ARG A 176 -11.76 7.99 -10.95
CA ARG A 176 -10.57 7.92 -10.09
C ARG A 176 -10.86 8.36 -8.65
N PHE A 177 -11.74 9.35 -8.45
CA PHE A 177 -12.21 9.72 -7.11
C PHE A 177 -13.04 8.62 -6.45
N LYS A 178 -13.91 7.92 -7.20
CA LYS A 178 -14.72 6.81 -6.66
C LYS A 178 -13.86 5.68 -6.11
N TRP A 179 -12.72 5.37 -6.72
CA TRP A 179 -11.79 4.35 -6.20
C TRP A 179 -11.24 4.65 -4.80
N ALA A 180 -11.33 5.92 -4.36
CA ALA A 180 -10.87 6.40 -3.07
C ALA A 180 -11.99 6.70 -2.06
N GLU A 181 -13.26 6.67 -2.49
CA GLU A 181 -14.41 7.14 -1.71
C GLU A 181 -14.52 6.42 -0.35
N ASN A 182 -14.42 5.09 -0.36
CA ASN A 182 -14.55 4.26 0.83
C ASN A 182 -13.24 4.07 1.60
N ARG A 183 -12.17 4.76 1.20
CA ARG A 183 -10.85 4.62 1.83
C ARG A 183 -10.66 5.60 2.98
N GLN A 184 -9.92 5.16 3.99
CA GLN A 184 -9.69 5.83 5.26
C GLN A 184 -8.21 6.13 5.47
N THR A 185 -7.94 7.28 6.07
CA THR A 185 -6.60 7.75 6.39
C THR A 185 -6.52 8.18 7.86
N THR A 186 -5.33 8.06 8.45
CA THR A 186 -5.10 8.47 9.84
C THR A 186 -5.19 9.99 9.98
N ARG A 187 -4.51 10.72 9.08
CA ARG A 187 -4.68 12.17 8.93
C ARG A 187 -5.70 12.43 7.84
N GLU A 188 -6.62 13.34 8.08
CA GLU A 188 -7.76 13.56 7.19
C GLU A 188 -7.32 14.12 5.82
N GLU A 189 -6.22 14.89 5.78
CA GLU A 189 -5.64 15.47 4.57
C GLU A 189 -4.96 14.43 3.67
N ASP A 190 -4.46 13.35 4.26
CA ASP A 190 -3.85 12.24 3.51
C ASP A 190 -4.86 11.59 2.55
N TRP A 191 -6.16 11.77 2.77
CA TRP A 191 -7.16 11.32 1.80
C TRP A 191 -6.93 11.99 0.43
N ALA A 192 -6.58 13.29 0.41
CA ALA A 192 -6.22 13.98 -0.82
C ALA A 192 -4.77 13.67 -1.24
N TYR A 193 -3.82 13.65 -0.30
CA TYR A 193 -2.41 13.45 -0.63
C TYR A 193 -2.10 12.03 -1.14
N SER A 194 -2.88 11.03 -0.76
CA SER A 194 -2.76 9.68 -1.32
C SER A 194 -3.16 9.58 -2.80
N LEU A 195 -3.78 10.62 -3.37
CA LEU A 195 -4.25 10.66 -4.75
C LEU A 195 -3.35 11.45 -5.70
N LEU A 196 -2.28 12.10 -5.19
CA LEU A 196 -1.42 12.96 -6.02
C LEU A 196 -0.86 12.21 -7.24
N GLY A 197 -0.34 11.01 -7.03
CA GLY A 197 0.16 10.17 -8.12
C GLY A 197 -0.91 9.60 -9.05
N ILE A 198 -2.12 9.37 -8.53
CA ILE A 198 -3.28 8.92 -9.34
C ILE A 198 -3.68 10.01 -10.34
N PHE A 199 -3.58 11.27 -9.93
CA PHE A 199 -3.87 12.43 -10.77
C PHE A 199 -2.63 13.01 -11.47
N SER A 200 -1.42 12.51 -11.17
CA SER A 200 -0.16 13.03 -11.69
C SER A 200 0.05 14.53 -11.41
N VAL A 201 -0.29 14.95 -10.19
CA VAL A 201 -0.13 16.34 -9.70
C VAL A 201 0.85 16.38 -8.53
N PHE A 202 1.38 17.56 -8.23
CA PHE A 202 2.31 17.79 -7.12
C PHE A 202 1.80 18.95 -6.28
N ILE A 203 1.47 18.70 -5.02
CA ILE A 203 1.07 19.76 -4.09
C ILE A 203 1.90 19.66 -2.80
N PRO A 204 2.35 20.79 -2.24
CA PRO A 204 2.97 20.80 -0.93
C PRO A 204 1.96 20.33 0.14
N PRO A 205 2.26 19.29 0.94
CA PRO A 205 1.39 18.88 2.03
C PRO A 205 1.38 19.95 3.13
N ILE A 206 0.20 20.25 3.66
CA ILE A 206 -0.04 21.19 4.75
C ILE A 206 -0.89 20.47 5.80
N TYR A 207 -0.24 19.78 6.72
CA TYR A 207 -0.94 19.12 7.82
C TYR A 207 -1.57 20.15 8.76
N GLY A 208 -2.86 19.96 9.09
CA GLY A 208 -3.70 20.91 9.82
C GLY A 208 -4.61 21.75 8.91
N GLU A 209 -4.53 21.63 7.59
CA GLU A 209 -5.47 22.31 6.69
C GLU A 209 -6.86 21.65 6.65
N GLY A 210 -6.97 20.40 7.08
CA GLY A 210 -8.19 19.62 7.07
C GLY A 210 -8.57 19.07 5.68
N LYS A 211 -9.35 17.97 5.66
CA LYS A 211 -9.65 17.20 4.43
C LYS A 211 -10.27 18.07 3.34
N THR A 212 -11.23 18.91 3.70
CA THR A 212 -11.96 19.77 2.75
C THR A 212 -11.02 20.72 2.00
N ASN A 213 -10.04 21.32 2.67
CA ASN A 213 -9.07 22.22 2.03
C ASN A 213 -8.08 21.47 1.16
N ALA A 214 -7.56 20.34 1.65
CA ALA A 214 -6.65 19.48 0.89
C ALA A 214 -7.31 18.99 -0.41
N VAL A 215 -8.57 18.52 -0.35
CA VAL A 215 -9.35 18.10 -1.52
C VAL A 215 -9.61 19.27 -2.46
N ARG A 216 -9.94 20.46 -1.94
CA ARG A 216 -10.14 21.67 -2.76
C ARG A 216 -8.87 22.05 -3.51
N ARG A 217 -7.69 21.92 -2.90
CA ARG A 217 -6.39 22.18 -3.56
C ARG A 217 -6.11 21.13 -4.62
N LEU A 218 -6.29 19.85 -4.30
CA LEU A 218 -6.17 18.76 -5.27
C LEU A 218 -7.03 19.02 -6.52
N ARG A 219 -8.32 19.35 -6.34
CA ARG A 219 -9.24 19.65 -7.44
C ARG A 219 -8.87 20.88 -8.27
N LYS A 220 -8.01 21.78 -7.79
CA LYS A 220 -7.54 22.93 -8.57
C LYS A 220 -6.37 22.58 -9.50
N GLU A 221 -5.62 21.53 -9.18
CA GLU A 221 -4.47 21.08 -9.98
C GLU A 221 -4.86 20.05 -11.04
N ILE A 222 -6.00 19.38 -10.88
CA ILE A 222 -6.60 18.44 -11.85
C ILE A 222 -7.29 19.24 -12.96
#